data_AF-A0A2H3KZM4-F1
#
_entry.id   AF-A0A2H3KZM4-F1
#
_cell.length_a   1.000
_cell.length_b   1.000
_cell.length_c   1.000
_cell.angle_alpha   90.00
_cell.angle_beta   90.00
_cell.angle_gamma   90.00
#
_symmetry.space_group_name_H-M   'P 1'
#
loop_
_entity.id
_entity.type
_entity.pdbx_description
1 polymer ?
#
loop_
_entity_poly.entity_id
_entity_poly.type
_entity_poly.pdbx_seq_one_letter_code
_entity_poly.pdbx_strand_id
1 'polypeptide(L)'
;MNLARPQISLLLAAIAGLCWAAALALLLFGGLSPADPVFALQRLLFYGLALTAPLLTFIPVERAMGLTGLTIEGTVGSFLLLYILAFVPAPQDWLLDLPDLPIYALFIGALFLVGAAVSRPFLHAASLRLFHTRARALDSRRVRRQSYEIGLLVAMIAMLAGLRVLTWVSLLLLTVVVVIAELLFLAQVRAEVSGEV
;
A
#
# COMPACT_ATOMS: atom_id res chain seq x y z
N MET A 1 -19.21 -10.41 -29.71
CA MET A 1 -17.92 -10.76 -29.08
C MET A 1 -17.32 -9.48 -28.51
N ASN A 2 -17.10 -9.43 -27.19
CA ASN A 2 -17.04 -8.23 -26.35
C ASN A 2 -15.81 -7.31 -26.55
N LEU A 3 -15.83 -6.42 -27.55
CA LEU A 3 -14.82 -5.36 -27.72
C LEU A 3 -15.00 -4.16 -26.76
N ALA A 4 -16.19 -3.96 -26.18
CA ALA A 4 -16.47 -2.84 -25.29
C ALA A 4 -15.79 -2.96 -23.91
N ARG A 5 -15.60 -4.18 -23.41
CA ARG A 5 -15.04 -4.45 -22.07
C ARG A 5 -13.56 -4.02 -21.93
N PRO A 6 -12.65 -4.33 -22.86
CA PRO A 6 -11.26 -3.87 -22.78
C PRO A 6 -11.13 -2.36 -22.97
N GLN A 7 -11.94 -1.74 -23.85
CA GLN A 7 -11.90 -0.27 -24.06
C GLN A 7 -12.31 0.50 -22.80
N ILE A 8 -13.38 0.09 -22.12
CA ILE A 8 -13.81 0.69 -20.85
C ILE A 8 -12.72 0.52 -19.77
N SER A 9 -12.04 -0.64 -19.74
CA SER A 9 -10.94 -0.88 -18.80
C SER A 9 -9.74 0.04 -19.05
N LEU A 10 -9.40 0.29 -20.32
CA LEU A 10 -8.29 1.19 -20.67
C LEU A 10 -8.62 2.65 -20.36
N LEU A 11 -9.84 3.09 -20.63
CA LEU A 11 -10.30 4.44 -20.28
C LEU A 11 -10.28 4.65 -18.77
N LEU A 12 -10.77 3.70 -17.97
CA LEU A 12 -10.69 3.78 -16.51
C LEU A 12 -9.25 3.85 -16.01
N ALA A 13 -8.34 3.05 -16.57
CA ALA A 13 -6.92 3.10 -16.22
C ALA A 13 -6.28 4.45 -16.59
N ALA A 14 -6.62 5.00 -17.75
CA ALA A 14 -6.14 6.32 -18.19
C ALA A 14 -6.65 7.43 -17.27
N ILE A 15 -7.93 7.41 -16.90
CA ILE A 15 -8.53 8.38 -15.96
C ILE A 15 -7.88 8.24 -14.58
N ALA A 16 -7.69 7.01 -14.07
CA ALA A 16 -7.00 6.79 -12.80
C ALA A 16 -5.57 7.36 -12.83
N GLY A 17 -4.83 7.12 -13.93
CA GLY A 17 -3.49 7.66 -14.13
C GLY A 17 -3.47 9.20 -14.17
N LEU A 18 -4.44 9.82 -14.85
CA LEU A 18 -4.61 11.27 -14.86
C LEU A 18 -4.94 11.82 -13.46
N CYS A 19 -5.79 11.15 -12.70
CA CYS A 19 -6.10 11.54 -11.32
C CYS A 19 -4.87 11.46 -10.41
N TRP A 20 -4.07 10.40 -10.53
CA TRP A 20 -2.80 10.28 -9.80
C TRP A 20 -1.81 11.38 -10.19
N ALA A 21 -1.62 11.61 -11.49
CA ALA A 21 -0.74 12.64 -11.99
C ALA A 21 -1.16 14.03 -11.52
N ALA A 22 -2.46 14.34 -11.56
CA ALA A 22 -3.00 15.61 -11.06
C ALA A 22 -2.85 15.76 -9.54
N ALA A 23 -3.10 14.70 -8.77
CA ALA A 23 -2.90 14.70 -7.32
C ALA A 23 -1.43 14.99 -6.96
N LEU A 24 -0.50 14.30 -7.62
CA LEU A 24 0.93 14.48 -7.41
C LEU A 24 1.42 15.85 -7.91
N ALA A 25 0.90 16.34 -9.03
CA ALA A 25 1.23 17.68 -9.52
C ALA A 25 0.76 18.76 -8.54
N LEU A 26 -0.44 18.64 -7.97
CA LEU A 26 -0.91 19.55 -6.93
C LEU A 26 -0.10 19.43 -5.65
N LEU A 27 0.30 18.21 -5.25
CA LEU A 27 1.14 17.99 -4.08
C LEU A 27 2.50 18.70 -4.21
N LEU A 28 3.14 18.56 -5.38
CA LEU A 28 4.51 19.04 -5.60
C LEU A 28 4.57 20.52 -6.02
N PHE A 29 3.58 20.98 -6.80
CA PHE A 29 3.63 22.29 -7.45
C PHE A 29 2.41 23.17 -7.15
N GLY A 30 1.38 22.64 -6.50
CA GLY A 30 0.17 23.40 -6.20
C GLY A 30 0.39 24.50 -5.17
N GLY A 31 1.39 24.39 -4.30
CA GLY A 31 1.53 25.32 -3.17
C GLY A 31 0.44 25.10 -2.11
N LEU A 32 0.08 23.84 -1.85
CA LEU A 32 -0.83 23.48 -0.77
C LEU A 32 -0.25 23.93 0.57
N SER A 33 -0.99 24.73 1.32
CA SER A 33 -0.56 25.18 2.65
C SER A 33 -1.43 24.57 3.76
N PRO A 34 -0.84 24.12 4.88
CA PRO A 34 -1.59 23.76 6.08
C PRO A 34 -2.43 24.93 6.64
N ALA A 35 -2.01 26.17 6.39
CA ALA A 35 -2.67 27.38 6.87
C ALA A 35 -3.94 27.75 6.09
N ASP A 36 -4.15 27.17 4.90
CA ASP A 36 -5.32 27.47 4.09
C ASP A 36 -6.61 26.93 4.74
N PRO A 37 -7.77 27.58 4.56
CA PRO A 37 -9.05 27.08 5.05
C PRO A 37 -9.33 25.66 4.56
N VAL A 38 -9.92 24.81 5.40
CA VAL A 38 -10.20 23.38 5.07
C VAL A 38 -11.02 23.22 3.79
N PHE A 39 -11.93 24.14 3.52
CA PHE A 39 -12.80 24.16 2.34
C PHE A 39 -12.28 25.06 1.20
N ALA A 40 -11.01 25.46 1.24
CA ALA A 40 -10.40 26.14 0.10
C ALA A 40 -10.50 25.24 -1.15
N LEU A 41 -10.87 25.83 -2.29
CA LEU A 41 -11.11 25.10 -3.53
C LEU A 41 -9.95 24.15 -3.88
N GLN A 42 -8.72 24.61 -3.68
CA GLN A 42 -7.53 23.82 -3.99
C GLN A 42 -7.37 22.60 -3.08
N ARG A 43 -7.67 22.72 -1.78
CA ARG A 43 -7.68 21.57 -0.85
C ARG A 43 -8.79 20.59 -1.20
N LEU A 44 -9.97 21.09 -1.57
CA LEU A 44 -11.09 20.24 -2.02
C LEU A 44 -10.75 19.47 -3.29
N LEU A 45 -10.11 20.11 -4.27
CA LEU A 45 -9.61 19.45 -5.48
C LEU A 45 -8.60 18.37 -5.11
N PHE A 46 -7.66 18.67 -4.21
CA PHE A 46 -6.68 17.70 -3.75
C PHE A 46 -7.33 16.50 -3.04
N TYR A 47 -8.27 16.72 -2.11
CA TYR A 47 -8.99 15.63 -1.43
C TYR A 47 -9.78 14.78 -2.42
N GLY A 48 -10.47 15.43 -3.38
CA GLY A 48 -11.20 14.75 -4.43
C GLY A 48 -10.29 13.85 -5.25
N LEU A 49 -9.12 14.35 -5.67
CA LEU A 49 -8.13 13.57 -6.42
C LEU A 49 -7.50 12.46 -5.58
N ALA A 50 -7.13 12.74 -4.33
CA ALA A 50 -6.54 11.78 -3.40
C ALA A 50 -7.48 10.63 -3.02
N LEU A 51 -8.81 10.83 -3.11
CA LEU A 51 -9.81 9.76 -2.96
C LEU A 51 -10.14 9.07 -4.29
N THR A 52 -10.36 9.83 -5.35
CA THR A 52 -10.80 9.26 -6.64
C THR A 52 -9.72 8.44 -7.32
N ALA A 53 -8.45 8.88 -7.25
CA ALA A 53 -7.34 8.15 -7.85
C ALA A 53 -7.21 6.70 -7.31
N PRO A 54 -7.13 6.46 -6.00
CA PRO A 54 -7.09 5.10 -5.47
C PRO A 54 -8.41 4.34 -5.67
N LEU A 55 -9.59 4.98 -5.59
CA LEU A 55 -10.86 4.29 -5.86
C LEU A 55 -10.92 3.76 -7.31
N LEU A 56 -10.55 4.59 -8.28
CA LEU A 56 -10.48 4.21 -9.70
C LEU A 56 -9.39 3.16 -9.97
N THR A 57 -8.39 3.07 -9.12
CA THR A 57 -7.32 2.05 -9.23
C THR A 57 -7.73 0.73 -8.60
N PHE A 58 -8.18 0.74 -7.33
CA PHE A 58 -8.34 -0.47 -6.53
C PHE A 58 -9.71 -1.13 -6.70
N ILE A 59 -10.80 -0.40 -6.97
CA ILE A 59 -12.13 -1.00 -7.23
C ILE A 59 -12.09 -1.98 -8.41
N PRO A 60 -11.61 -1.60 -9.62
CA PRO A 60 -11.59 -2.52 -10.74
C PRO A 60 -10.65 -3.70 -10.49
N VAL A 61 -9.53 -3.49 -9.81
CA VAL A 61 -8.56 -4.54 -9.47
C VAL A 61 -9.16 -5.54 -8.46
N GLU A 62 -9.81 -5.05 -7.40
CA GLU A 62 -10.49 -5.89 -6.41
C GLU A 62 -11.57 -6.75 -7.08
N ARG A 63 -12.39 -6.16 -7.95
CA ARG A 63 -13.44 -6.89 -8.67
C ARG A 63 -12.89 -7.89 -9.67
N ALA A 64 -11.80 -7.56 -10.37
CA ALA A 64 -11.21 -8.43 -11.37
C ALA A 64 -10.47 -9.64 -10.76
N MET A 65 -9.85 -9.45 -9.59
CA MET A 65 -9.00 -10.47 -8.95
C MET A 65 -9.63 -11.11 -7.71
N GLY A 66 -10.82 -10.68 -7.29
CA GLY A 66 -11.50 -11.20 -6.09
C GLY A 66 -10.75 -10.89 -4.78
N LEU A 67 -10.01 -9.78 -4.73
CA LEU A 67 -9.13 -9.42 -3.61
C LEU A 67 -9.88 -8.59 -2.57
N THR A 68 -10.74 -9.24 -1.78
CA THR A 68 -11.61 -8.56 -0.80
C THR A 68 -10.83 -7.63 0.15
N GLY A 69 -11.32 -6.39 0.26
CA GLY A 69 -10.78 -5.37 1.16
C GLY A 69 -9.62 -4.55 0.58
N LEU A 70 -9.15 -4.87 -0.63
CA LEU A 70 -8.08 -4.14 -1.32
C LEU A 70 -8.44 -2.66 -1.51
N THR A 71 -9.68 -2.37 -1.91
CA THR A 71 -10.14 -0.99 -2.14
C THR A 71 -10.07 -0.16 -0.88
N ILE A 72 -10.51 -0.71 0.25
CA ILE A 72 -10.54 0.01 1.52
C ILE A 72 -9.10 0.31 1.97
N GLU A 73 -8.25 -0.72 2.03
CA GLU A 73 -6.85 -0.56 2.45
C GLU A 73 -6.08 0.39 1.55
N GLY A 74 -6.22 0.22 0.23
CA GLY A 74 -5.54 1.05 -0.76
C GLY A 74 -6.02 2.49 -0.75
N THR A 75 -7.33 2.73 -0.62
CA THR A 75 -7.91 4.08 -0.59
C THR A 75 -7.58 4.79 0.71
N VAL A 76 -7.80 4.14 1.86
CA VAL A 76 -7.50 4.73 3.18
C VAL A 76 -6.01 5.00 3.31
N GLY A 77 -5.16 4.02 2.96
CA GLY A 77 -3.71 4.18 3.00
C GLY A 77 -3.23 5.32 2.10
N SER A 78 -3.68 5.35 0.83
CA SER A 78 -3.25 6.37 -0.13
C SER A 78 -3.72 7.75 0.25
N PHE A 79 -4.98 7.89 0.65
CA PHE A 79 -5.53 9.16 1.09
C PHE A 79 -4.82 9.67 2.34
N LEU A 80 -4.61 8.82 3.33
CA LEU A 80 -3.90 9.18 4.55
C LEU A 80 -2.46 9.60 4.25
N LEU A 81 -1.74 8.85 3.40
CA LEU A 81 -0.38 9.17 2.99
C LEU A 81 -0.31 10.53 2.29
N LEU A 82 -1.16 10.75 1.29
CA LEU A 82 -1.22 12.02 0.55
C LEU A 82 -1.62 13.19 1.45
N TYR A 83 -2.55 12.97 2.38
CA TYR A 83 -2.95 13.99 3.35
C TYR A 83 -1.79 14.39 4.26
N ILE A 84 -1.06 13.42 4.80
CA ILE A 84 0.11 13.67 5.66
C ILE A 84 1.17 14.45 4.89
N LEU A 85 1.50 14.00 3.68
CA LEU A 85 2.50 14.66 2.84
C LEU A 85 2.10 16.10 2.44
N ALA A 86 0.81 16.39 2.33
CA ALA A 86 0.33 17.71 1.90
C ALA A 86 0.16 18.71 3.06
N PHE A 87 -0.31 18.25 4.21
CA PHE A 87 -0.83 19.16 5.25
C PHE A 87 -0.22 18.96 6.63
N VAL A 88 0.46 17.85 6.88
CA VAL A 88 1.09 17.60 8.17
C VAL A 88 2.53 18.09 8.09
N PRO A 89 2.97 19.00 8.99
CA PRO A 89 4.34 19.47 8.99
C PRO A 89 5.29 18.28 9.18
N ALA A 90 6.41 18.29 8.46
CA ALA A 90 7.43 17.26 8.64
C ALA A 90 7.92 17.29 10.09
N PRO A 91 8.01 16.12 10.75
CA PRO A 91 8.56 16.03 12.09
C PRO A 91 9.99 16.57 12.08
N GLN A 92 10.32 17.38 13.07
CA GLN A 92 11.65 18.01 13.19
C GLN A 92 12.58 17.13 14.02
N ASP A 93 12.00 16.36 14.92
CA ASP A 93 12.70 15.55 15.88
C ASP A 93 12.68 14.05 15.50
N TRP A 94 13.48 13.29 16.24
CA TRP A 94 13.56 11.83 16.14
C TRP A 94 12.23 11.13 16.48
N LEU A 95 12.04 9.91 15.94
CA LEU A 95 10.79 9.13 16.06
C LEU A 95 10.21 9.03 17.48
N LEU A 96 11.06 8.96 18.50
CA LEU A 96 10.69 8.72 19.89
C LEU A 96 10.36 10.00 20.66
N ASP A 97 10.42 11.15 20.02
CA ASP A 97 9.96 12.38 20.65
C ASP A 97 8.43 12.39 20.74
N LEU A 98 7.90 12.55 21.96
CA LEU A 98 6.47 12.47 22.24
C LEU A 98 5.59 13.38 21.36
N PRO A 99 5.95 14.64 21.02
CA PRO A 99 5.11 15.49 20.18
C PRO A 99 5.00 14.98 18.74
N ASP A 100 6.07 14.39 18.19
CA ASP A 100 6.14 13.96 16.79
C ASP A 100 5.72 12.48 16.60
N LEU A 101 5.71 11.69 17.67
CA LEU A 101 5.36 10.26 17.65
C LEU A 101 4.02 9.95 16.95
N PRO A 102 2.91 10.69 17.18
CA PRO A 102 1.65 10.44 16.49
C PRO A 102 1.74 10.66 14.97
N ILE A 103 2.52 11.65 14.52
CA ILE A 103 2.72 11.96 13.10
C ILE A 103 3.44 10.78 12.44
N TYR A 104 4.52 10.30 13.06
CA TYR A 104 5.23 9.13 12.57
C TYR A 104 4.36 7.87 12.59
N ALA A 105 3.58 7.64 13.64
CA ALA A 105 2.69 6.47 13.72
C ALA A 105 1.65 6.46 12.58
N LEU A 106 1.04 7.62 12.30
CA LEU A 106 0.12 7.78 11.18
C LEU A 106 0.81 7.58 9.83
N PHE A 107 2.01 8.15 9.66
CA PHE A 107 2.79 8.01 8.41
C PHE A 107 3.21 6.56 8.16
N ILE A 108 3.74 5.88 9.17
CA ILE A 108 4.13 4.46 9.12
C ILE A 108 2.91 3.58 8.84
N GLY A 109 1.77 3.85 9.50
CA GLY A 109 0.51 3.16 9.25
C GLY A 109 0.00 3.35 7.83
N ALA A 110 0.10 4.57 7.28
CA ALA A 110 -0.26 4.86 5.89
C ALA A 110 0.63 4.09 4.91
N LEU A 111 1.95 4.09 5.14
CA LEU A 111 2.91 3.32 4.33
C LEU A 111 2.66 1.82 4.38
N PHE A 112 2.32 1.28 5.57
CA PHE A 112 1.94 -0.12 5.72
C PHE A 112 0.75 -0.47 4.83
N LEU A 113 -0.33 0.32 4.92
CA LEU A 113 -1.56 0.08 4.16
C LEU A 113 -1.34 0.21 2.64
N VAL A 114 -0.61 1.24 2.21
CA VAL A 114 -0.29 1.43 0.78
C VAL A 114 0.62 0.31 0.27
N GLY A 115 1.68 -0.04 1.00
CA GLY A 115 2.60 -1.11 0.63
C GLY A 115 1.91 -2.47 0.51
N ALA A 116 1.00 -2.77 1.45
CA ALA A 116 0.17 -3.96 1.38
C ALA A 116 -0.78 -3.91 0.17
N ALA A 117 -1.55 -2.84 0.02
CA ALA A 117 -2.52 -2.73 -1.08
C ALA A 117 -1.86 -2.80 -2.46
N VAL A 118 -0.74 -2.09 -2.66
CA VAL A 118 -0.02 -2.09 -3.94
C VAL A 118 0.56 -3.46 -4.25
N SER A 119 1.06 -4.21 -3.27
CA SER A 119 1.69 -5.51 -3.50
C SER A 119 0.70 -6.66 -3.77
N ARG A 120 -0.53 -6.61 -3.23
CA ARG A 120 -1.54 -7.68 -3.38
C ARG A 120 -1.78 -8.12 -4.83
N PRO A 121 -2.05 -7.23 -5.80
CA PRO A 121 -2.29 -7.62 -7.19
C PRO A 121 -1.09 -8.31 -7.83
N PHE A 122 0.13 -7.86 -7.53
CA PHE A 122 1.35 -8.46 -8.06
C PHE A 122 1.60 -9.85 -7.47
N LEU A 123 1.40 -10.02 -6.16
CA LEU A 123 1.50 -11.32 -5.50
C LEU A 123 0.46 -12.31 -6.04
N HIS A 124 -0.77 -11.86 -6.26
CA HIS A 124 -1.82 -12.68 -6.87
C HIS A 124 -1.45 -13.08 -8.31
N ALA A 125 -0.96 -12.14 -9.12
CA ALA A 125 -0.52 -12.44 -10.48
C ALA A 125 0.69 -13.40 -10.50
N ALA A 126 1.62 -13.26 -9.54
CA ALA A 126 2.77 -14.14 -9.38
C ALA A 126 2.35 -15.56 -8.95
N SER A 127 1.40 -15.69 -8.00
CA SER A 127 0.90 -16.99 -7.56
C SER A 127 0.25 -17.78 -8.70
N LEU A 128 -0.51 -17.09 -9.56
CA LEU A 128 -1.11 -17.70 -10.75
C LEU A 128 -0.08 -18.18 -11.78
N ARG A 129 1.07 -17.50 -11.89
CA ARG A 129 2.14 -17.87 -12.84
C ARG A 129 3.05 -18.98 -12.32
N LEU A 130 3.34 -18.98 -11.01
CA LEU A 130 4.33 -19.87 -10.40
C LEU A 130 3.75 -21.23 -9.97
N PHE A 131 2.46 -21.31 -9.67
CA PHE A 131 1.83 -22.55 -9.21
C PHE A 131 0.99 -23.20 -10.30
N HIS A 132 1.42 -24.37 -10.77
CA HIS A 132 0.67 -25.18 -11.74
C HIS A 132 -0.60 -25.81 -11.13
N THR A 133 -0.67 -25.97 -9.81
CA THR A 133 -1.83 -26.52 -9.11
C THR A 133 -2.82 -25.42 -8.74
N ARG A 134 -4.04 -25.47 -9.32
CA ARG A 134 -5.11 -24.46 -9.11
C ARG A 134 -5.43 -24.19 -7.64
N ALA A 135 -5.36 -25.21 -6.78
CA ALA A 135 -5.65 -25.08 -5.35
C ALA A 135 -4.65 -24.16 -4.62
N ARG A 136 -3.35 -24.20 -5.00
CA ARG A 136 -2.33 -23.32 -4.41
C ARG A 136 -2.27 -21.96 -5.08
N ALA A 137 -2.66 -21.88 -6.36
CA ALA A 137 -2.64 -20.65 -7.14
C ALA A 137 -3.68 -19.62 -6.70
N LEU A 138 -4.82 -20.07 -6.13
CA LEU A 138 -5.97 -19.26 -5.73
C LEU A 138 -6.07 -19.01 -4.22
N ASP A 139 -5.02 -19.29 -3.44
CA ASP A 139 -5.02 -19.04 -2.00
C ASP A 139 -4.96 -17.54 -1.67
N SER A 140 -6.13 -16.91 -1.60
CA SER A 140 -6.29 -15.48 -1.32
C SER A 140 -5.87 -15.10 0.10
N ARG A 141 -5.94 -16.04 1.06
CA ARG A 141 -5.50 -15.80 2.44
C ARG A 141 -3.98 -15.66 2.49
N ARG A 142 -3.27 -16.55 1.79
CA ARG A 142 -1.81 -16.47 1.67
C ARG A 142 -1.38 -15.17 1.00
N VAL A 143 -1.98 -14.80 -0.13
CA VAL A 143 -1.66 -13.55 -0.84
C VAL A 143 -1.87 -12.33 0.07
N ARG A 144 -2.97 -12.32 0.85
CA ARG A 144 -3.22 -11.24 1.82
C ARG A 144 -2.15 -11.19 2.91
N ARG A 145 -1.76 -12.33 3.49
CA ARG A 145 -0.69 -12.38 4.49
C ARG A 145 0.63 -11.85 3.94
N GLN A 146 1.07 -12.37 2.80
CA GLN A 146 2.32 -11.95 2.15
C GLN A 146 2.32 -10.46 1.80
N SER A 147 1.17 -9.89 1.45
CA SER A 147 1.08 -8.45 1.22
C SER A 147 1.27 -7.62 2.49
N TYR A 148 0.77 -8.09 3.64
CA TYR A 148 1.03 -7.43 4.90
C TYR A 148 2.49 -7.57 5.33
N GLU A 149 3.16 -8.66 5.00
CA GLU A 149 4.61 -8.78 5.20
C GLU A 149 5.39 -7.73 4.39
N ILE A 150 4.99 -7.49 3.14
CA ILE A 150 5.58 -6.41 2.32
C ILE A 150 5.25 -5.04 2.89
N GLY A 151 3.99 -4.79 3.28
CA GLY A 151 3.59 -3.56 3.95
C GLY A 151 4.38 -3.31 5.24
N LEU A 152 4.60 -4.37 6.03
CA LEU A 152 5.39 -4.33 7.26
C LEU A 152 6.85 -4.01 6.96
N LEU A 153 7.44 -4.61 5.93
CA LEU A 153 8.80 -4.31 5.50
C LEU A 153 8.95 -2.81 5.18
N VAL A 154 8.03 -2.24 4.39
CA VAL A 154 8.05 -0.80 4.07
C VAL A 154 7.91 0.05 5.33
N ALA A 155 6.98 -0.30 6.23
CA ALA A 155 6.77 0.39 7.49
C ALA A 155 8.00 0.34 8.41
N MET A 156 8.65 -0.81 8.51
CA MET A 156 9.86 -1.00 9.32
C MET A 156 11.06 -0.23 8.73
N ILE A 157 11.18 -0.14 7.41
CA ILE A 157 12.20 0.71 6.77
C ILE A 157 11.98 2.17 7.15
N ALA A 158 10.74 2.66 7.10
CA ALA A 158 10.40 4.02 7.53
C ALA A 158 10.66 4.24 9.02
N MET A 159 10.36 3.24 9.86
CA MET A 159 10.65 3.28 11.30
C MET A 159 12.16 3.38 11.57
N LEU A 160 12.98 2.56 10.90
CA LEU A 160 14.45 2.64 11.00
C LEU A 160 14.99 3.99 10.51
N ALA A 161 14.39 4.55 9.47
CA ALA A 161 14.73 5.88 8.96
C ALA A 161 14.39 6.97 10.00
N GLY A 162 13.21 6.93 10.61
CA GLY A 162 12.79 7.86 11.66
C GLY A 162 13.63 7.74 12.95
N LEU A 163 14.11 6.53 13.25
CA LEU A 163 15.09 6.28 14.32
C LEU A 163 16.52 6.70 13.96
N ARG A 164 16.77 7.08 12.70
CA ARG A 164 18.09 7.41 12.14
C ARG A 164 19.11 6.25 12.24
N VAL A 165 18.62 5.01 12.23
CA VAL A 165 19.44 3.78 12.27
C VAL A 165 19.45 3.05 10.92
N LEU A 166 18.74 3.58 9.92
CA LEU A 166 18.70 2.99 8.59
C LEU A 166 20.08 3.02 7.91
N THR A 167 20.70 1.85 7.82
CA THR A 167 21.94 1.56 7.10
C THR A 167 21.70 0.42 6.12
N TRP A 168 22.63 0.21 5.17
CA TRP A 168 22.59 -0.96 4.28
C TRP A 168 22.57 -2.29 5.04
N VAL A 169 23.28 -2.34 6.18
CA VAL A 169 23.34 -3.52 7.05
C VAL A 169 21.99 -3.75 7.72
N SER A 170 21.38 -2.72 8.32
CA SER A 170 20.06 -2.88 8.96
C SER A 170 18.97 -3.25 7.94
N LEU A 171 19.04 -2.72 6.72
CA LEU A 171 18.11 -3.05 5.63
C LEU A 171 18.24 -4.53 5.21
N LEU A 172 19.48 -5.02 5.05
CA LEU A 172 19.75 -6.41 4.74
C LEU A 172 19.23 -7.33 5.86
N LEU A 173 19.56 -7.03 7.11
CA LEU A 173 19.09 -7.80 8.27
C LEU A 173 17.57 -7.84 8.35
N LEU A 174 16.89 -6.70 8.18
CA LEU A 174 15.43 -6.63 8.18
C LEU A 174 14.83 -7.52 7.08
N THR A 175 15.41 -7.48 5.88
CA THR A 175 14.95 -8.30 4.75
C THR A 175 15.13 -9.79 5.05
N VAL A 176 16.28 -10.19 5.61
CA VAL A 176 16.54 -11.58 6.03
C VAL A 176 15.54 -12.04 7.09
N VAL A 177 15.25 -11.21 8.09
CA VAL A 177 14.26 -11.53 9.13
C VAL A 177 12.87 -11.77 8.53
N VAL A 178 12.42 -10.92 7.61
CA VAL A 178 11.12 -11.09 6.94
C VAL A 178 11.09 -12.37 6.10
N VAL A 179 12.18 -12.68 5.36
CA VAL A 179 12.29 -13.92 4.59
C VAL A 179 12.25 -15.14 5.50
N ILE A 180 12.99 -15.14 6.62
CA ILE A 180 12.99 -16.24 7.59
C ILE A 180 11.59 -16.42 8.19
N ALA A 181 10.92 -15.32 8.56
CA ALA A 181 9.57 -15.38 9.09
C ALA A 181 8.61 -16.08 8.10
N GLU A 182 8.67 -15.72 6.81
CA GLU A 182 7.86 -16.37 5.78
C GLU A 182 8.23 -17.86 5.60
N LEU A 183 9.52 -18.21 5.64
CA LEU A 183 9.95 -19.62 5.57
C LEU A 183 9.42 -20.45 6.74
N LEU A 184 9.41 -19.89 7.97
CA LEU A 184 8.87 -20.55 9.15
C LEU A 184 7.36 -20.78 9.02
N PHE A 185 6.60 -19.79 8.53
CA PHE A 185 5.18 -19.96 8.27
C PHE A 185 4.90 -21.04 7.22
N LEU A 186 5.71 -21.10 6.16
CA LEU A 186 5.58 -22.14 5.14
C LEU A 186 5.93 -23.54 5.69
N ALA A 187 6.90 -23.63 6.60
CA ALA A 187 7.28 -24.88 7.24
C ALA A 187 6.18 -25.43 8.17
N GLN A 188 5.54 -24.56 8.98
CA GLN A 188 4.47 -24.97 9.90
C GLN A 188 3.24 -25.53 9.18
N VAL A 189 2.83 -24.92 8.06
CA VAL A 189 1.71 -25.41 7.24
C VAL A 189 1.95 -26.83 6.70
N ARG A 190 3.21 -27.22 6.49
CA ARG A 190 3.53 -28.57 6.02
C ARG A 190 3.41 -29.63 7.12
N ALA A 191 3.64 -29.26 8.38
CA ALA A 191 3.61 -30.19 9.51
C ALA A 191 2.18 -30.62 9.87
N GLU A 192 1.20 -29.71 9.81
CA GLU A 192 -0.21 -30.01 10.08
C GLU A 192 -0.80 -31.00 9.07
N VAL A 193 -0.46 -30.87 7.78
CA VAL A 193 -0.97 -31.76 6.72
C VAL A 193 -0.39 -33.18 6.79
N SER A 194 0.79 -33.35 7.40
CA SER A 194 1.43 -34.67 7.58
C SER A 194 1.10 -35.37 8.89
N GLY A 195 0.40 -34.70 9.83
CA GLY A 195 0.04 -35.25 11.13
C GLY A 195 -1.32 -35.96 11.21
N GLU A 196 -2.08 -35.96 10.11
CA GLU A 196 -3.39 -36.64 10.00
C GLU A 196 -3.31 -37.99 9.26
N VAL A 197 -2.22 -38.74 9.42
CA VAL A 197 -2.11 -40.14 8.96
C VAL A 197 -2.06 -41.09 10.15
#